data_AF-A0A1G9IZR8-F1
#
_entry.id   AF-A0A1G9IZR8-F1
#
_cell.length_a   1.000
_cell.length_b   1.000
_cell.length_c   1.000
_cell.angle_alpha   90.00
_cell.angle_beta   90.00
_cell.angle_gamma   90.00
#
_symmetry.space_group_name_H-M   'P 1'
#
loop_
_entity.id
_entity.type
_entity.pdbx_description
1 polymer ?
#
loop_
_entity_poly.entity_id
_entity_poly.type
_entity_poly.pdbx_seq_one_letter_code
_entity_poly.pdbx_strand_id
1 'polypeptide(L)'
;MAVAVIMEFAGATLEQYDQIIGKMGLTPRGPAPAGALGHWVAATDDGILVTDLWQTRELYDAFAKDQIGPFTAEVGVPAPPTVKYLDVHNYFTPGAGA
;
A
#
# COMPACT_ATOMS: atom_id res chain seq x y z
N MET A 1 9.79 -1.70 -15.42
CA MET A 1 9.40 -3.07 -15.02
C MET A 1 8.55 -2.96 -13.77
N ALA A 2 7.65 -3.91 -13.53
CA ALA A 2 6.82 -3.86 -12.33
C ALA A 2 7.69 -3.96 -11.08
N VAL A 3 7.27 -3.30 -10.00
CA VAL A 3 7.97 -3.25 -8.72
C VAL A 3 7.04 -3.70 -7.61
N ALA A 4 7.52 -4.58 -6.75
CA ALA A 4 6.86 -4.91 -5.50
C ALA A 4 7.36 -3.93 -4.43
N VAL A 5 6.42 -3.35 -3.70
CA VAL A 5 6.68 -2.43 -2.60
C VAL A 5 6.16 -3.07 -1.34
N ILE A 6 7.05 -3.28 -0.37
CA ILE A 6 6.72 -3.89 0.92
C ILE A 6 6.93 -2.82 1.97
N MET A 7 5.88 -2.49 2.72
CA MET A 7 5.85 -1.45 3.73
C MET A 7 5.47 -2.04 5.09
N GLU A 8 6.32 -1.84 6.09
CA GLU A 8 6.02 -2.22 7.47
C GLU A 8 5.75 -0.97 8.29
N PHE A 9 4.52 -0.82 8.76
CA PHE A 9 4.09 0.29 9.60
C PHE A 9 4.02 -0.16 11.05
N ALA A 10 5.15 -0.05 11.76
CA ALA A 10 5.23 -0.41 13.18
C ALA A 10 4.28 0.45 14.03
N GLY A 11 3.50 -0.19 14.90
CA GLY A 11 2.53 0.44 15.79
C GLY A 11 1.25 0.94 15.12
N ALA A 12 1.11 0.83 13.78
CA ALA A 12 -0.12 1.18 13.10
C ALA A 12 -1.19 0.09 13.25
N THR A 13 -2.46 0.49 13.13
CA THR A 13 -3.61 -0.43 13.22
C THR A 13 -4.34 -0.57 11.88
N LEU A 14 -5.13 -1.63 11.73
CA LEU A 14 -6.02 -1.79 10.57
C LEU A 14 -7.09 -0.69 10.50
N GLU A 15 -7.51 -0.14 11.65
CA GLU A 15 -8.44 1.00 11.68
C GLU A 15 -7.80 2.26 11.11
N GLN A 16 -6.53 2.54 11.45
CA GLN A 16 -5.79 3.65 10.84
C GLN A 16 -5.59 3.43 9.34
N TYR A 17 -5.30 2.20 8.92
CA TYR A 17 -5.25 1.84 7.50
C TYR A 17 -6.58 2.15 6.79
N ASP A 18 -7.72 1.73 7.36
CA ASP A 18 -9.04 1.98 6.78
C ASP A 18 -9.33 3.48 6.64
N GLN A 19 -8.94 4.28 7.64
CA GLN A 19 -9.03 5.74 7.57
C GLN A 19 -8.16 6.33 6.46
N ILE A 20 -6.93 5.83 6.28
CA ILE A 20 -6.00 6.28 5.24
C ILE A 20 -6.56 5.99 3.85
N ILE A 21 -6.98 4.75 3.57
CA ILE A 21 -7.52 4.40 2.25
C ILE A 21 -8.82 5.15 1.96
N GLY A 22 -9.64 5.41 2.99
CA GLY A 22 -10.84 6.24 2.85
C GLY A 22 -10.52 7.69 2.45
N LYS A 23 -9.46 8.28 3.03
CA LYS A 23 -8.95 9.61 2.65
C LYS A 23 -8.40 9.66 1.22
N MET A 24 -7.85 8.55 0.73
CA MET A 24 -7.41 8.39 -0.66
C MET A 24 -8.58 8.20 -1.65
N GLY A 25 -9.82 8.09 -1.16
CA GLY A 25 -10.98 7.77 -1.99
C GLY A 25 -11.01 6.31 -2.46
N LEU A 26 -10.25 5.43 -1.81
CA LEU A 26 -10.24 3.99 -2.07
C LEU A 26 -11.29 3.30 -1.20
N THR A 27 -11.74 2.13 -1.64
CA THR A 27 -12.77 1.35 -0.94
C THR A 27 -12.26 -0.05 -0.59
N PRO A 28 -12.67 -0.63 0.55
CA PRO A 28 -12.28 -2.00 0.90
C PRO A 28 -12.69 -2.99 -0.18
N ARG A 29 -11.73 -3.81 -0.64
CA ARG A 29 -11.91 -4.76 -1.76
C ARG A 29 -12.32 -4.10 -3.09
N GLY A 30 -12.10 -2.80 -3.22
CA GLY A 30 -12.33 -2.04 -4.44
C GLY A 30 -11.17 -2.14 -5.44
N PRO A 31 -11.25 -1.38 -6.54
CA PRO A 31 -10.16 -1.30 -7.51
C PRO A 31 -8.93 -0.62 -6.92
N ALA A 32 -7.75 -1.03 -7.39
CA ALA A 32 -6.49 -0.38 -7.05
C ALA A 32 -6.40 1.01 -7.70
N PRO A 33 -5.62 1.96 -7.13
CA PRO A 33 -5.37 3.25 -7.76
C PRO A 33 -4.63 3.09 -9.11
N ALA A 34 -4.67 4.13 -9.94
CA ALA A 34 -4.01 4.12 -11.24
C ALA A 34 -2.52 3.79 -11.11
N GLY A 35 -2.05 2.80 -11.87
CA GLY A 35 -0.66 2.33 -11.83
C GLY A 35 -0.39 1.20 -10.84
N ALA A 36 -1.25 1.00 -9.83
CA ALA A 36 -1.21 -0.16 -8.95
C ALA A 36 -1.89 -1.36 -9.62
N LEU A 37 -1.28 -2.53 -9.44
CA LEU A 37 -1.67 -3.80 -10.06
C LEU A 37 -2.24 -4.79 -9.04
N GLY A 38 -1.90 -4.60 -7.78
CA GLY A 38 -2.37 -5.40 -6.66
C GLY A 38 -1.96 -4.77 -5.34
N HIS A 39 -2.76 -5.04 -4.32
CA HIS A 39 -2.55 -4.52 -2.98
C HIS A 39 -3.13 -5.51 -1.98
N TRP A 40 -2.42 -5.74 -0.89
CA TRP A 40 -2.99 -6.37 0.29
C TRP A 40 -2.33 -5.83 1.56
N VAL A 41 -3.08 -5.92 2.65
CA VAL A 41 -2.64 -5.55 3.99
C VAL A 41 -2.96 -6.69 4.96
N ALA A 42 -2.11 -6.86 5.97
CA ALA A 42 -2.36 -7.75 7.09
C ALA A 42 -1.89 -7.11 8.39
N ALA A 43 -2.55 -7.44 9.50
CA ALA A 43 -2.01 -7.19 10.82
C ALA A 43 -0.79 -8.10 11.07
N THR A 44 0.20 -7.57 11.76
CA THR A 44 1.37 -8.28 12.27
C THR A 44 1.42 -8.11 13.79
N ASP A 45 2.31 -8.82 14.46
CA ASP A 45 2.50 -8.67 15.91
C ASP A 45 2.87 -7.23 16.31
N ASP A 46 3.62 -6.53 15.44
CA ASP A 46 4.17 -5.20 15.71
C ASP A 46 3.45 -4.05 14.97
N GLY A 47 2.30 -4.29 14.32
CA GLY A 47 1.62 -3.26 13.50
C GLY A 47 0.91 -3.83 12.28
N ILE A 48 1.14 -3.24 11.11
CA ILE A 48 0.62 -3.76 9.83
C ILE A 48 1.72 -3.90 8.78
N LEU A 49 1.54 -4.90 7.92
CA LEU A 49 2.31 -5.12 6.70
C LEU A 49 1.41 -4.77 5.52
N VAL A 50 1.84 -3.81 4.71
CA VAL A 50 1.19 -3.43 3.45
C VAL A 50 2.12 -3.84 2.32
N THR A 51 1.58 -4.53 1.31
CA THR A 51 2.35 -4.81 0.11
C THR A 51 1.57 -4.50 -1.15
N ASP A 52 2.29 -3.88 -2.08
CA ASP A 52 1.75 -3.43 -3.34
C ASP A 52 2.57 -3.98 -4.51
N LEU A 53 1.91 -4.08 -5.64
CA LEU A 53 2.55 -4.23 -6.93
C LEU A 53 2.21 -3.02 -7.79
N TRP A 54 3.25 -2.37 -8.34
CA TRP A 54 3.10 -1.19 -9.18
C TRP A 54 3.73 -1.39 -10.55
N GLN A 55 3.17 -0.74 -11.58
CA GLN A 55 3.68 -0.80 -12.95
C GLN A 55 5.12 -0.26 -13.05
N THR A 56 5.42 0.80 -12.30
CA THR A 56 6.76 1.38 -12.17
C THR A 56 6.97 1.94 -10.77
N ARG A 57 8.24 2.18 -10.42
CA ARG A 57 8.63 2.77 -9.13
C ARG A 57 8.21 4.23 -9.02
N GLU A 58 8.29 4.97 -10.11
CA GLU A 58 7.99 6.40 -10.18
C GLU A 58 6.51 6.67 -9.90
N LEU A 59 5.62 5.79 -10.39
CA LEU A 59 4.18 5.87 -10.12
C LEU A 59 3.90 5.66 -8.62
N TYR A 60 4.55 4.68 -8.00
CA TYR A 60 4.45 4.48 -6.55
C TYR A 60 4.99 5.69 -5.79
N ASP A 61 6.19 6.18 -6.11
CA ASP A 61 6.83 7.27 -5.36
C ASP A 61 5.99 8.55 -5.39
N ALA A 62 5.38 8.86 -6.55
CA ALA A 62 4.44 9.98 -6.68
C ALA A 62 3.20 9.77 -5.79
N PHE A 63 2.57 8.59 -5.86
CA PHE A 63 1.41 8.26 -5.03
C PHE A 63 1.74 8.29 -3.52
N ALA A 64 2.90 7.76 -3.13
CA ALA A 64 3.33 7.72 -1.74
C ALA A 64 3.58 9.12 -1.19
N LYS A 65 4.20 10.00 -1.98
CA LYS A 65 4.43 11.40 -1.63
C LYS A 65 3.13 12.18 -1.50
N ASP A 66 2.22 12.01 -2.45
CA ASP A 66 1.03 12.86 -2.56
C ASP A 66 -0.14 12.38 -1.70
N GLN A 67 -0.16 11.09 -1.33
CA GLN A 67 -1.29 10.47 -0.63
C GLN A 67 -0.85 9.73 0.65
N ILE A 68 0.07 8.75 0.56
CA ILE A 68 0.40 7.88 1.70
C ILE A 68 1.01 8.69 2.86
N GLY A 69 2.07 9.46 2.60
CA GLY A 69 2.79 10.22 3.62
C GLY A 69 1.88 11.20 4.38
N PRO A 70 1.18 12.13 3.69
CA PRO A 70 0.30 13.09 4.34
C PRO A 70 -0.82 12.44 5.18
N PHE A 71 -1.52 11.45 4.65
CA PHE A 71 -2.65 10.83 5.37
C PHE A 71 -2.19 9.93 6.53
N THR A 72 -1.04 9.27 6.39
CA THR A 72 -0.41 8.50 7.49
C THR A 72 -0.08 9.42 8.67
N ALA A 73 0.50 10.59 8.39
CA ALA A 73 0.76 11.58 9.43
C ALA A 73 -0.53 12.14 10.05
N GLU A 74 -1.56 12.38 9.23
CA GLU A 74 -2.84 12.94 9.68
C GLU A 74 -3.59 12.00 10.64
N VAL A 75 -3.59 10.68 10.40
CA VAL A 75 -4.28 9.70 11.26
C VAL A 75 -3.44 9.25 12.46
N GLY A 76 -2.28 9.88 12.68
CA GLY A 76 -1.43 9.64 13.84
C GLY A 76 -0.70 8.31 13.84
N VAL A 77 -0.31 7.79 12.67
CA VAL A 77 0.63 6.66 12.61
C VAL A 77 1.97 7.10 13.23
N PRO A 78 2.54 6.33 14.17
CA PRO A 78 3.61 6.82 15.05
C PRO A 78 4.94 7.05 14.35
N ALA A 79 5.21 6.33 13.25
CA ALA A 79 6.44 6.45 12.48
C ALA A 79 6.20 6.19 10.98
N PRO A 80 7.04 6.75 10.10
CA PRO A 80 7.06 6.35 8.70
C PRO A 80 7.35 4.85 8.56
N PRO A 81 6.81 4.17 7.53
CA PRO A 81 7.08 2.77 7.32
C PRO A 81 8.53 2.52 6.91
N THR A 82 9.04 1.34 7.22
CA THR A 82 10.20 0.82 6.47
C THR A 82 9.71 0.40 5.09
N VAL A 83 10.49 0.64 4.04
CA VAL A 83 10.07 0.33 2.67
C VAL A 83 11.14 -0.47 1.94
N LYS A 84 10.75 -1.60 1.37
CA LYS A 84 11.58 -2.46 0.53
C LYS A 84 11.01 -2.52 -0.88
N TYR A 85 11.90 -2.42 -1.87
CA TYR A 85 11.58 -2.52 -3.29
C TYR A 85 12.21 -3.76 -3.89
N LEU A 86 11.46 -4.45 -4.73
CA LEU A 86 11.92 -5.62 -5.48
C LEU A 86 11.47 -5.50 -6.93
N ASP A 87 12.39 -5.69 -7.87
CA ASP A 87 12.05 -5.81 -9.27
C ASP A 87 11.28 -7.11 -9.49
N VAL A 88 10.07 -6.99 -10.02
CA VAL A 88 9.17 -8.14 -10.16
C VAL A 88 9.41 -8.81 -11.48
N HIS A 89 9.71 -10.11 -11.40
CA HIS A 89 9.91 -10.95 -12.57
C HIS A 89 8.59 -11.34 -13.25
N ASN A 90 7.57 -11.70 -12.46
CA ASN A 90 6.23 -12.06 -12.94
C ASN A 90 5.17 -11.84 -11.85
N TYR A 91 3.90 -11.70 -12.24
CA TYR A 91 2.77 -11.64 -11.33
C TYR A 91 1.47 -12.03 -12.03
N PHE A 92 0.48 -12.43 -11.23
CA PHE A 92 -0.90 -12.63 -11.68
C PHE A 92 -1.81 -11.64 -10.98
N THR A 93 -2.88 -11.22 -11.65
CA THR A 93 -3.97 -10.39 -11.08
C THR A 93 -5.20 -11.31 -10.86
N PRO A 94 -6.40 -10.81 -10.46
CA PRO A 94 -7.50 -11.67 -10.04
C PRO A 94 -7.73 -12.90 -10.92
N GLY A 95 -7.90 -14.05 -10.28
CA GLY A 95 -7.96 -15.34 -10.93
C GLY A 95 -9.15 -15.50 -11.87
N ALA A 96 -9.09 -16.51 -12.75
CA ALA A 96 -10.22 -16.86 -13.59
C ALA A 96 -11.41 -17.29 -12.72
N GLY A 97 -12.41 -16.42 -12.58
CA GLY A 97 -13.63 -16.65 -11.77
C GLY A 97 -13.88 -15.64 -10.65
N ALA A 98 -13.03 -14.60 -10.50
CA ALA A 98 -13.32 -13.42 -9.69
C ALA A 98 -14.34 -12.48 -10.37
#